data_AF-A0A2L2NRW9-F1
#
_entry.id   AF-A0A2L2NRW9-F1
#
_cell.length_a   1.000
_cell.length_b   1.000
_cell.length_c   1.000
_cell.angle_alpha   90.00
_cell.angle_beta   90.00
_cell.angle_gamma   90.00
#
_symmetry.space_group_name_H-M   'P 1'
#
loop_
_entity.id
_entity.type
_entity.pdbx_description
1 polymer ?
#
loop_
_entity_poly.entity_id
_entity_poly.type
_entity_poly.pdbx_seq_one_letter_code
_entity_poly.pdbx_strand_id
1 'polypeptide(L)' 'MLPFDECPVCAGLIVEKEVTEIITCGKKKAALKLYAYVCCKCSERFYSLKSIKHLEKIRAELEG' A
#
# COMPACT_ATOMS: atom_id res chain seq x y z
N MET A 1 10.50 -6.27 5.61
CA MET A 1 11.59 -5.29 5.47
C MET A 1 11.67 -4.91 4.01
N LEU A 2 11.70 -3.62 3.69
CA LEU A 2 12.07 -3.22 2.34
C LEU A 2 13.56 -3.49 2.13
N PRO A 3 13.97 -3.98 0.95
CA PRO A 3 15.37 -4.23 0.67
C PRO A 3 16.13 -2.98 0.18
N PHE A 4 15.55 -1.78 0.27
CA PHE A 4 16.12 -0.55 -0.30
C PHE A 4 16.08 0.61 0.70
N ASP A 5 17.20 1.31 0.82
CA ASP A 5 17.35 2.51 1.67
C ASP A 5 16.78 3.77 1.01
N GLU A 6 16.63 3.75 -0.32
CA GLU A 6 16.10 4.83 -1.13
C GLU A 6 15.05 4.35 -2.15
N CYS A 7 14.21 5.27 -2.62
CA CYS A 7 13.16 4.95 -3.57
C CYS A 7 13.74 4.45 -4.90
N PRO A 8 13.45 3.20 -5.33
CA PRO A 8 13.97 2.65 -6.58
C PRO A 8 13.45 3.37 -7.83
N VAL A 9 12.45 4.24 -7.70
CA VAL A 9 11.87 5.02 -8.79
C VAL A 9 12.58 6.37 -8.98
N CYS A 10 13.03 7.02 -7.90
CA CYS A 10 13.50 8.41 -7.99
C CYS A 10 14.64 8.79 -7.03
N ALA A 11 15.24 7.81 -6.35
CA ALA A 11 16.27 7.95 -5.30
C ALA A 11 15.85 8.87 -4.14
N GLY A 12 14.54 9.03 -3.91
CA GLY A 12 14.01 9.83 -2.80
C GLY A 12 13.97 9.04 -1.49
N LEU A 13 14.02 9.76 -0.36
CA LEU A 13 13.86 9.18 0.97
C LEU A 13 12.52 8.44 1.10
N ILE A 14 12.58 7.24 1.68
CA ILE A 14 11.42 6.43 2.02
C ILE A 14 11.15 6.55 3.53
N VAL A 15 9.88 6.71 3.91
CA VAL A 15 9.46 6.67 5.31
C VAL A 15 8.31 5.68 5.48
N GLU A 16 8.27 4.97 6.61
CA GLU A 16 7.08 4.21 7.00
C GLU A 16 6.02 5.15 7.58
N LYS A 17 4.79 5.07 7.08
CA LYS A 17 3.65 5.81 7.63
C LYS A 17 2.33 5.08 7.39
N GLU A 18 1.32 5.42 8.19
CA GLU A 18 -0.04 4.95 7.95
C GLU A 18 -0.61 5.60 6.69
N VAL A 19 -1.19 4.80 5.81
CA VAL A 19 -1.88 5.22 4.60
C VAL A 19 -3.28 4.63 4.57
N THR A 20 -4.18 5.28 3.85
CA THR A 20 -5.51 4.74 3.52
C THR A 20 -5.49 4.22 2.10
N GLU A 21 -5.78 2.93 1.94
CA GLU A 21 -6.05 2.29 0.65
C GLU A 21 -7.55 2.18 0.41
N ILE A 22 -7.98 2.56 -0.79
CA ILE A 22 -9.37 2.44 -1.23
C ILE A 22 -9.46 1.28 -2.19
N ILE A 23 -10.12 0.20 -1.75
CA ILE A 23 -10.37 -0.98 -2.57
C ILE A 23 -11.75 -0.83 -3.18
N THR A 24 -11.83 -0.82 -4.50
CA THR A 24 -13.10 -0.74 -5.23
C THR A 24 -13.33 -2.03 -6.01
N CYS A 25 -14.50 -2.63 -5.82
CA CYS A 25 -14.98 -3.80 -6.56
C CYS A 25 -16.41 -3.53 -7.05
N GLY A 26 -16.55 -3.23 -8.35
CA GLY A 26 -17.82 -2.79 -8.91
C GLY A 26 -18.38 -1.56 -8.17
N LYS A 27 -19.56 -1.71 -7.56
CA LYS A 27 -20.21 -0.65 -6.76
C LYS A 27 -19.79 -0.65 -5.28
N LYS A 28 -19.09 -1.70 -4.82
CA LYS A 28 -18.64 -1.82 -3.43
C LYS A 28 -17.28 -1.15 -3.25
N LYS A 29 -17.09 -0.51 -2.10
CA LYS A 29 -15.83 0.14 -1.72
C LYS A 29 -15.49 -0.18 -0.27
N ALA A 30 -14.21 -0.40 0.02
CA ALA A 30 -13.68 -0.45 1.38
C ALA A 30 -12.50 0.52 1.49
N ALA A 31 -12.36 1.12 2.67
CA ALA A 31 -11.18 1.90 3.04
C ALA A 31 -10.42 1.13 4.11
N LEU A 32 -9.15 0.78 3.84
CA LEU A 32 -8.28 0.11 4.79
C LEU A 32 -7.16 1.07 5.19
N LYS A 33 -6.97 1.26 6.49
CA LYS A 33 -5.75 1.88 7.02
C LYS A 33 -4.68 0.81 7.24
N LEU A 34 -3.48 1.06 6.75
CA LEU A 34 -2.34 0.17 6.93
C LEU A 34 -1.02 0.95 6.88
N TYR A 35 0.02 0.38 7.47
CA TYR A 35 1.37 0.90 7.29
C TYR A 35 1.93 0.51 5.93
N ALA A 36 2.51 1.51 5.26
CA ALA A 36 3.26 1.35 4.02
C ALA A 36 4.49 2.24 4.06
N TYR A 37 5.47 1.88 3.26
CA TYR A 37 6.62 2.72 3.01
C TYR A 37 6.31 3.66 1.86
N VAL A 38 6.54 4.95 2.04
CA VAL A 38 6.16 5.98 1.08
C VAL A 38 7.36 6.85 0.75
N CYS A 39 7.62 7.06 -0.54
CA CYS A 39 8.63 8.01 -0.99
C CYS A 39 8.16 9.44 -0.72
N CYS A 40 8.97 10.22 0.00
CA CYS A 40 8.69 11.63 0.28
C CYS A 40 8.82 12.55 -0.96
N LYS A 41 9.35 12.05 -2.08
CA LYS A 41 9.59 12.81 -3.32
C LYS A 41 8.56 12.50 -4.40
N CYS A 42 8.35 11.24 -4.75
CA CYS A 42 7.44 10.84 -5.84
C CYS A 42 6.12 10.22 -5.36
N SER A 43 5.92 10.05 -4.05
CA SER A 43 4.74 9.42 -3.45
C SER A 43 4.52 7.94 -3.79
N GLU A 44 5.48 7.27 -4.42
CA GLU A 44 5.46 5.81 -4.61
C GLU A 44 5.25 5.09 -3.28
N ARG A 45 4.44 4.04 -3.28
CA ARG A 45 4.07 3.28 -2.09
C ARG A 45 4.54 1.84 -2.22
N PHE A 46 5.19 1.33 -1.18
CA PHE A 46 5.68 -0.04 -1.13
C PHE A 46 5.04 -0.77 0.04
N TYR A 47 4.43 -1.91 -0.26
CA TYR A 47 3.69 -2.71 0.70
C TYR A 47 4.46 -3.98 1.04
N SER A 48 4.39 -4.39 2.31
CA SER A 48 4.85 -5.72 2.70
C SER A 48 3.98 -6.80 2.06
N LEU A 49 4.51 -8.01 1.91
CA LEU A 49 3.72 -9.16 1.46
C LEU A 49 2.50 -9.41 2.35
N LYS A 50 2.62 -9.16 3.66
CA LYS A 50 1.50 -9.23 4.61
C LYS A 50 0.40 -8.21 4.27
N SER A 51 0.80 -6.98 3.96
CA SER A 51 -0.11 -5.91 3.56
C SER A 51 -0.82 -6.26 2.24
N ILE A 52 -0.09 -6.75 1.25
CA ILE A 52 -0.67 -7.20 -0.03
C ILE A 52 -1.70 -8.32 0.19
N LYS A 53 -1.36 -9.37 0.93
CA LYS A 53 -2.30 -10.46 1.25
C LYS A 53 -3.56 -9.98 1.96
N HIS A 54 -3.44 -8.99 2.85
CA HIS A 54 -4.61 -8.41 3.51
C HIS A 54 -5.49 -7.64 2.53
N LEU A 55 -4.91 -6.82 1.66
CA LEU A 55 -5.65 -6.09 0.62
C LEU A 55 -6.36 -7.06 -0.35
N GLU A 56 -5.69 -8.13 -0.77
CA GLU A 56 -6.26 -9.18 -1.61
C GLU A 56 -7.44 -9.89 -0.93
N LYS A 57 -7.31 -10.21 0.36
CA LYS A 57 -8.40 -10.81 1.14
C LYS A 57 -9.63 -9.90 1.18
N ILE A 58 -9.46 -8.60 1.45
CA ILE A 58 -10.58 -7.66 1.46
C ILE A 58 -11.19 -7.53 0.07
N ARG A 59 -10.38 -7.51 -1.00
CA ARG A 59 -10.91 -7.50 -2.36
C ARG A 59 -11.80 -8.72 -2.61
N ALA A 60 -11.35 -9.93 -2.24
CA ALA A 60 -12.15 -11.15 -2.38
C ALA A 60 -13.47 -11.08 -1.58
N GLU A 61 -13.43 -10.54 -0.35
CA GLU A 61 -14.65 -10.31 0.46
C GLU A 61 -15.63 -9.32 -0.20
N LEU A 62 -15.12 -8.33 -0.95
CA LEU A 62 -15.96 -7.41 -1.70
C LEU A 62 -16.54 -8.03 -2.98
N GLU A 63 -15.83 -8.93 -3.65
CA GLU A 63 -16.33 -9.63 -4.84
C GLU A 63 -17.57 -10.48 -4.54
N GLY A 64 -17.59 -11.15 -3.38
CA GLY A 64 -18.73 -11.94 -2.89
C GLY A 64 -18.62 -13.43 -3.18
#